data_AF-A0A3D1TIK1-F1
#
_entry.id   AF-A0A3D1TIK1-F1
#
_cell.length_a   1.000
_cell.length_b   1.000
_cell.length_c   1.000
_cell.angle_alpha   90.00
_cell.angle_beta   90.00
_cell.angle_gamma   90.00
#
_symmetry.space_group_name_H-M   'P 1'
#
loop_
_entity.id
_entity.type
_entity.pdbx_description
1 polymer ?
#
loop_
_entity_poly.entity_id
_entity_poly.type
_entity_poly.pdbx_seq_one_letter_code
_entity_poly.pdbx_strand_id
1 'polypeptide(L)'
;PAGVSLEFGGQFENQQRAMRRLSIIVPIVIGGVFLLLWMAFGSLRDAMTIVVNVPLALVGGVLGLWIMGEYLSVPASVGFIALFGIAVQNGLV
;
A
#
# COMPACT_ATOMS: atom_id res chain seq x y z
N PRO A 1 24.18 -12.06 35.80
CA PRO A 1 23.04 -12.83 36.32
C PRO A 1 22.21 -13.44 35.17
N ALA A 2 22.19 -14.78 35.11
CA ALA A 2 21.34 -15.52 34.16
C ALA A 2 19.89 -15.46 34.65
N GLY A 3 19.00 -14.84 33.87
CA GLY A 3 17.59 -14.66 34.22
C GLY A 3 17.01 -13.27 33.91
N VAL A 4 17.79 -12.35 33.34
CA VAL A 4 17.27 -11.05 32.86
C VAL A 4 17.05 -11.15 31.35
N SER A 5 15.79 -11.22 30.93
CA SER A 5 15.38 -11.02 29.54
C SER A 5 15.13 -9.53 29.30
N LEU A 6 15.87 -8.94 28.36
CA LEU A 6 15.56 -7.61 27.81
C LEU A 6 14.34 -7.75 26.89
N GLU A 7 13.16 -7.38 27.39
CA GLU A 7 11.94 -7.32 26.59
C GLU A 7 11.66 -5.85 26.24
N PHE A 8 11.66 -5.52 24.93
CA PHE A 8 11.33 -4.18 24.43
C PHE A 8 9.82 -3.94 24.50
N GLY A 9 9.29 -3.66 25.70
CA GLY A 9 7.87 -3.40 25.92
C GLY A 9 7.38 -2.07 25.32
N GLY A 10 6.17 -2.07 24.75
CA GLY A 10 5.45 -0.85 24.32
C GLY A 10 5.41 -0.64 22.79
N GLN A 11 6.16 0.34 22.28
CA GLN A 11 6.06 0.81 20.88
C GLN A 11 6.52 -0.23 19.85
N PHE A 12 7.57 -0.99 20.14
CA PHE A 12 8.08 -2.01 19.22
C PHE A 12 7.13 -3.19 19.10
N GLU A 13 6.52 -3.61 20.22
CA GLU A 13 5.51 -4.66 20.21
C GLU A 13 4.20 -4.18 19.54
N ASN A 14 3.80 -2.92 19.74
CA ASN A 14 2.67 -2.32 19.02
C ASN A 14 2.95 -2.23 17.51
N GLN A 15 4.17 -1.86 17.11
CA GLN A 15 4.61 -1.88 15.71
C GLN A 15 4.61 -3.30 15.15
N GLN A 16 5.13 -4.30 15.86
CA GLN A 16 5.08 -5.70 15.40
C GLN A 16 3.64 -6.22 15.29
N ARG A 17 2.77 -5.90 16.25
CA ARG A 17 1.33 -6.23 16.17
C ARG A 17 0.67 -5.55 14.98
N ALA A 18 0.94 -4.27 14.76
CA ALA A 18 0.41 -3.51 13.63
C ALA A 18 0.92 -4.09 12.30
N MET A 19 2.20 -4.41 12.21
CA MET A 19 2.80 -4.96 10.99
C MET A 19 2.27 -6.36 10.67
N ARG A 20 2.05 -7.19 11.69
CA ARG A 20 1.40 -8.51 11.55
C ARG A 20 -0.08 -8.39 11.14
N ARG A 21 -0.78 -7.33 11.58
CA ARG A 21 -2.13 -7.04 11.10
C ARG A 21 -2.10 -6.56 9.65
N LEU A 22 -1.20 -5.64 9.29
CA LEU A 22 -1.04 -5.13 7.93
C LEU A 22 -0.69 -6.25 6.95
N SER A 23 0.15 -7.21 7.33
CA SER A 23 0.49 -8.34 6.45
C SER A 23 -0.71 -9.21 6.06
N ILE A 24 -1.79 -9.20 6.85
CA ILE A 24 -3.04 -9.91 6.54
C ILE A 24 -4.04 -8.97 5.86
N ILE A 25 -4.17 -7.74 6.35
CA ILE A 25 -5.14 -6.77 5.83
C ILE A 25 -4.79 -6.34 4.41
N VAL A 26 -3.52 -6.07 4.12
CA VAL A 26 -3.05 -5.63 2.79
C VAL A 26 -3.47 -6.59 1.68
N PRO A 27 -3.18 -7.91 1.74
CA PRO A 27 -3.60 -8.83 0.68
C PRO A 27 -5.12 -8.96 0.57
N ILE A 28 -5.86 -8.91 1.68
CA ILE A 28 -7.34 -8.94 1.66
C ILE A 28 -7.89 -7.72 0.91
N VAL A 29 -7.36 -6.52 1.21
CA VAL A 29 -7.80 -5.28 0.56
C VAL A 29 -7.45 -5.30 -0.93
N ILE A 30 -6.24 -5.73 -1.30
CA ILE A 30 -5.85 -5.86 -2.72
C ILE A 30 -6.78 -6.83 -3.44
N GLY A 31 -7.10 -7.98 -2.84
CA GLY A 31 -8.05 -8.94 -3.41
C GLY A 31 -9.46 -8.37 -3.55
N GLY A 32 -9.93 -7.62 -2.55
CA GLY A 32 -11.23 -6.93 -2.60
C GLY A 32 -11.30 -5.88 -3.72
N VAL A 33 -10.25 -5.04 -3.84
CA VAL A 33 -10.16 -4.06 -4.93
C VAL A 33 -10.11 -4.74 -6.29
N PHE A 34 -9.34 -5.83 -6.45
CA PHE A 34 -9.31 -6.60 -7.68
C PHE A 34 -10.69 -7.15 -8.06
N LEU A 35 -11.44 -7.70 -7.10
CA LEU A 35 -12.81 -8.17 -7.34
C LEU A 35 -13.74 -7.04 -7.79
N LEU A 36 -13.65 -5.87 -7.16
CA LEU A 36 -14.44 -4.70 -7.55
C LEU A 36 -14.09 -4.23 -8.96
N LEU A 37 -12.80 -4.18 -9.32
CA LEU A 37 -12.35 -3.84 -10.66
C LEU A 37 -12.81 -4.88 -11.69
N TRP A 38 -12.70 -6.17 -11.37
CA TRP A 38 -13.15 -7.24 -12.25
C TRP A 38 -14.67 -7.19 -12.50
N MET A 39 -15.47 -6.91 -11.46
CA MET A 39 -16.91 -6.69 -11.61
C MET A 39 -17.24 -5.42 -12.41
N ALA A 40 -16.44 -4.35 -12.27
CA ALA A 40 -16.65 -3.10 -12.97
C ALA A 40 -16.35 -3.18 -14.48
N PHE A 41 -15.28 -3.91 -14.86
CA PHE A 41 -14.80 -3.95 -16.25
C PHE A 41 -15.13 -5.24 -17.00
N GLY A 42 -15.49 -6.33 -16.31
CA GLY A 42 -15.88 -7.60 -16.92
C GLY A 42 -14.75 -8.35 -17.67
N SER A 43 -13.53 -7.79 -17.69
CA SER A 43 -12.37 -8.29 -18.44
C SER A 43 -11.19 -8.54 -17.50
N LEU A 44 -10.65 -9.76 -17.54
CA LEU A 44 -9.52 -10.16 -16.72
C LEU A 44 -8.22 -9.45 -17.15
N ARG A 45 -8.09 -9.13 -18.45
CA ARG A 45 -6.89 -8.46 -18.98
C ARG A 45 -6.77 -7.04 -18.43
N ASP A 46 -7.87 -6.29 -18.42
CA ASP A 46 -7.87 -4.90 -17.96
C ASP A 46 -7.61 -4.83 -16.46
N ALA A 47 -8.20 -5.75 -15.68
CA ALA A 47 -7.93 -5.86 -14.25
C ALA A 47 -6.45 -6.19 -13.94
N MET A 48 -5.82 -7.09 -14.70
CA MET A 48 -4.40 -7.41 -14.52
C MET A 48 -3.48 -6.22 -14.85
N THR A 49 -3.78 -5.48 -15.92
CA THR A 49 -3.02 -4.27 -16.29
C THR A 49 -3.05 -3.23 -15.17
N ILE A 50 -4.23 -2.99 -14.59
CA ILE A 50 -4.39 -2.05 -13.46
C ILE A 50 -3.60 -2.52 -12.24
N VAL A 51 -3.69 -3.81 -11.89
CA VAL A 51 -2.97 -4.37 -10.73
C VAL A 51 -1.45 -4.24 -10.87
N VAL A 52 -0.90 -4.31 -12.08
CA VAL A 52 0.55 -4.09 -12.33
C VAL A 52 0.90 -2.60 -12.31
N ASN A 53 0.03 -1.74 -12.84
CA ASN A 53 0.28 -0.30 -12.91
C ASN A 53 0.28 0.37 -11.53
N VAL A 54 -0.58 -0.09 -10.62
CA VAL A 54 -0.71 0.48 -9.27
C VAL A 54 0.61 0.46 -8.48
N PRO A 55 1.30 -0.67 -8.29
CA PRO A 55 2.61 -0.72 -7.62
C PRO A 55 3.65 0.19 -8.26
N LEU A 56 3.68 0.26 -9.60
CA LEU A 56 4.59 1.13 -10.34
C LEU A 56 4.34 2.61 -10.04
N ALA A 57 3.08 3.03 -10.03
CA ALA A 57 2.70 4.39 -9.65
C ALA A 57 3.10 4.70 -8.20
N LEU A 58 2.84 3.78 -7.26
CA LEU A 58 3.21 3.93 -5.85
C LEU A 58 4.73 4.09 -5.68
N VAL A 59 5.54 3.27 -6.38
CA VAL A 59 7.00 3.38 -6.38
C VAL A 59 7.44 4.76 -6.89
N GLY A 60 6.84 5.23 -7.99
CA GLY A 60 7.09 6.58 -8.51
C GLY A 60 6.74 7.68 -7.51
N GLY A 61 5.62 7.55 -6.79
CA GLY A 61 5.22 8.48 -5.74
C GLY A 61 6.21 8.52 -4.56
N VAL A 62 6.67 7.35 -4.10
CA VAL A 62 7.68 7.25 -3.02
C VAL A 62 9.02 7.81 -3.47
N LEU A 63 9.45 7.51 -4.70
CA LEU A 63 10.66 8.09 -5.28
C LEU A 63 10.55 9.61 -5.41
N GLY A 64 9.38 10.13 -5.79
CA GLY A 64 9.12 11.56 -5.84
C GLY A 64 9.27 12.25 -4.48
N LEU A 65 8.68 11.67 -3.43
CA LEU A 65 8.87 12.16 -2.06
C LEU A 65 10.35 12.12 -1.64
N TRP A 66 11.03 11.03 -1.96
CA TRP A 66 12.44 10.86 -1.61
C TRP A 66 13.32 11.92 -2.28
N ILE A 67 13.08 12.22 -3.56
CA ILE A 67 13.79 13.28 -4.29
C ILE A 67 13.49 14.66 -3.70
N MET A 68 12.24 14.92 -3.28
CA MET A 68 11.85 16.17 -2.63
C MET A 68 12.35 16.29 -1.18
N GLY A 69 12.89 15.22 -0.59
CA GLY A 69 13.30 15.19 0.82
C GLY A 69 12.11 15.21 1.79
N GLU A 70 10.92 14.84 1.33
CA GLU A 70 9.68 14.86 2.10
C GLU A 70 9.38 13.49 2.71
N TYR A 71 8.70 13.49 3.85
CA TYR A 71 8.28 12.27 4.54
C TYR A 71 6.84 11.88 4.17
N LEU A 72 6.52 10.60 4.39
CA LEU A 72 5.14 10.13 4.29
C LEU A 72 4.30 10.72 5.45
N SER A 73 3.66 11.84 5.18
CA SER A 73 2.80 12.58 6.10
C SER A 73 1.31 12.41 5.75
N VAL A 74 0.41 12.94 6.58
CA VAL A 74 -1.04 12.91 6.32
C VAL A 74 -1.39 13.57 4.97
N PRO A 75 -0.87 14.77 4.61
CA PRO A 75 -1.08 15.35 3.29
C PRO A 75 -0.50 14.51 2.14
N ALA A 76 0.72 13.96 2.33
CA ALA A 76 1.32 13.09 1.33
C ALA A 76 0.44 11.86 1.06
N SER A 77 -0.16 11.30 2.11
CA SER A 77 -1.07 10.15 2.01
C SER A 77 -2.31 10.45 1.19
N VAL A 78 -2.88 11.66 1.29
CA VAL A 78 -3.98 12.12 0.41
C VAL A 78 -3.51 12.20 -1.05
N GLY A 79 -2.28 12.66 -1.28
CA GLY A 79 -1.65 12.63 -2.60
C GLY A 79 -1.53 11.21 -3.19
N PHE A 80 -1.18 10.21 -2.35
CA PHE A 80 -1.14 8.81 -2.78
C PHE A 80 -2.53 8.25 -3.14
N ILE A 81 -3.59 8.69 -2.46
CA ILE A 81 -4.97 8.32 -2.84
C ILE A 81 -5.30 8.87 -4.24
N ALA A 82 -4.93 10.13 -4.52
CA ALA A 82 -5.12 10.72 -5.84
C ALA A 82 -4.29 10.00 -6.92
N LEU A 83 -3.03 9.69 -6.62
CA LEU A 83 -2.14 8.94 -7.50
C LEU A 83 -2.69 7.55 -7.83
N PHE A 84 -3.28 6.87 -6.84
CA PHE A 84 -3.96 5.59 -7.05
C PHE A 84 -5.11 5.73 -8.04
N GLY A 85 -5.95 6.76 -7.91
CA GLY A 85 -7.05 7.02 -8.86
C GLY A 85 -6.56 7.26 -10.29
N ILE A 86 -5.49 8.04 -10.45
CA ILE A 86 -4.85 8.30 -11.76
C ILE A 86 -4.26 7.00 -12.34
N ALA A 87 -3.60 6.18 -11.52
CA ALA A 87 -3.02 4.91 -11.97
C ALA A 87 -4.10 3.91 -12.45
N VAL A 88 -5.24 3.86 -11.76
CA VAL A 88 -6.39 3.05 -12.17
C VAL A 88 -6.96 3.56 -13.49
N GLN A 89 -7.15 4.88 -13.62
CA GLN A 89 -7.66 5.48 -14.85
C GLN A 89 -6.72 5.25 -16.04
N ASN A 90 -5.41 5.40 -15.84
CA ASN A 90 -4.41 5.15 -16.89
C ASN A 90 -4.32 3.68 -17.27
N GLY A 91 -4.63 2.75 -16.35
CA GLY A 91 -4.66 1.32 -16.68
C GLY A 91 -5.82 0.90 -17.60
N LEU A 92 -6.79 1.81 -17.84
CA LEU A 92 -7.95 1.58 -18.71
C LEU A 92 -7.76 2.10 -20.15
N VAL A 93 -6.76 2.95 -20.37
CA VAL A 93 -6.48 3.64 -21.64
C VAL A 93 -5.33 2.95 -22.36
#